data_AF-A0A972IXM7-F1
#
_entry.id   AF-A0A972IXM7-F1
#
_cell.length_a   1.000
_cell.length_b   1.000
_cell.length_c   1.000
_cell.angle_alpha   90.00
_cell.angle_beta   90.00
_cell.angle_gamma   90.00
#
_symmetry.space_group_name_H-M   'P 1'
#
loop_
_entity.id
_entity.type
_entity.pdbx_description
1 polymer ?
#
loop_
_entity_poly.entity_id
_entity_poly.type
_entity_poly.pdbx_seq_one_letter_code
_entity_poly.pdbx_strand_id
1 'polypeptide(L)' 'MGTVKVGPKGQIIVPKEVRDLFNIKPGDMLLVLADVNAGIAVHPFDEARFVFDKIFPNSQ' A
#
# COMPACT_ATOMS: atom_id res chain seq x y z
N MET A 1 8.00 7.27 13.26
CA MET A 1 8.24 7.85 11.92
C MET A 1 9.67 7.53 11.53
N GLY A 2 9.88 7.03 10.31
CA GLY A 2 11.20 6.68 9.81
C GLY A 2 11.26 6.88 8.31
N THR A 3 12.45 7.11 7.78
CA THR A 3 12.68 7.17 6.34
C THR A 3 13.12 5.79 5.84
N VAL A 4 12.62 5.39 4.67
CA VAL A 4 13.04 4.16 4.00
C VAL A 4 13.81 4.53 2.74
N LYS A 5 14.80 3.72 2.39
CA LYS A 5 15.53 3.87 1.12
C LYS A 5 14.88 3.00 0.04
N VAL A 6 14.90 3.52 -1.18
CA VAL A 6 14.53 2.75 -2.36
C VAL A 6 15.66 1.78 -2.70
N GLY A 7 15.30 0.52 -2.88
CA GLY A 7 16.23 -0.55 -3.25
C GLY A 7 16.63 -0.50 -4.73
N PRO A 8 17.60 -1.33 -5.15
CA PRO A 8 18.13 -1.32 -6.52
C PRO A 8 17.11 -1.62 -7.63
N LYS A 9 15.96 -2.21 -7.30
CA LYS A 9 14.87 -2.51 -8.25
C LYS A 9 13.69 -1.55 -8.10
N GLY A 10 13.87 -0.42 -7.43
CA GLY A 10 12.77 0.52 -7.16
C GLY A 10 11.83 0.09 -6.03
N GLN A 11 12.12 -1.00 -5.32
CA GLN A 11 11.27 -1.49 -4.24
C GLN A 11 11.53 -0.71 -2.93
N ILE A 12 10.49 -0.54 -2.13
CA ILE A 12 10.60 -0.07 -0.74
C ILE A 12 10.34 -1.23 0.22
N ILE A 13 11.03 -1.26 1.35
CA ILE A 13 10.80 -2.25 2.41
C ILE A 13 9.87 -1.63 3.44
N VAL A 14 8.73 -2.27 3.70
CA VAL A 14 7.83 -1.86 4.80
C VAL A 14 8.48 -2.26 6.13
N PRO A 15 8.80 -1.30 7.01
CA PRO A 15 9.43 -1.59 8.30
C PRO A 15 8.58 -2.53 9.15
N LYS A 16 9.21 -3.31 10.02
CA LYS A 16 8.49 -4.28 10.87
C LYS A 16 7.42 -3.59 11.71
N GLU A 17 7.76 -2.45 12.29
CA GLU A 17 6.88 -1.70 13.18
C GLU A 17 5.61 -1.22 12.44
N VAL A 18 5.75 -0.86 11.16
CA VAL A 18 4.62 -0.47 10.31
C VAL A 18 3.78 -1.69 9.94
N ARG A 19 4.42 -2.82 9.62
CA ARG A 19 3.70 -4.08 9.36
C ARG A 19 2.90 -4.53 10.57
N ASP A 20 3.49 -4.46 11.76
CA ASP A 20 2.83 -4.85 13.00
C ASP A 20 1.67 -3.90 13.33
N LEU A 21 1.84 -2.58 13.13
CA LEU A 21 0.81 -1.57 13.36
C LEU A 21 -0.42 -1.75 12.46
N PHE A 22 -0.21 -2.04 11.18
CA PHE A 22 -1.28 -2.21 10.19
C PHE A 22 -1.62 -3.67 9.91
N ASN A 23 -1.09 -4.61 10.71
CA ASN A 23 -1.28 -6.06 10.56
C ASN A 23 -1.01 -6.59 9.13
N ILE A 24 0.00 -6.03 8.44
CA ILE A 24 0.39 -6.40 7.08
C ILE A 24 1.23 -7.69 7.12
N LYS A 25 0.78 -8.71 6.39
CA LYS A 25 1.39 -10.04 6.32
C LYS A 25 1.94 -10.35 4.92
N PRO A 26 2.90 -11.28 4.81
CA PRO A 26 3.33 -11.77 3.51
C PRO A 26 2.15 -12.34 2.71
N GLY A 27 1.99 -11.88 1.47
CA GLY A 27 0.86 -12.27 0.59
C GLY A 27 -0.28 -11.27 0.56
N ASP A 28 -0.34 -10.34 1.51
CA ASP A 28 -1.35 -9.27 1.50
C ASP A 28 -1.19 -8.37 0.28
N MET A 29 -2.32 -7.96 -0.29
CA MET A 29 -2.35 -6.92 -1.31
C MET A 29 -2.44 -5.54 -0.65
N LEU A 30 -1.61 -4.62 -1.13
CA LEU A 30 -1.62 -3.23 -0.70
C LEU A 30 -2.05 -2.35 -1.86
N LEU A 31 -2.99 -1.45 -1.59
CA LEU A 31 -3.37 -0.37 -2.50
C LEU A 31 -2.31 0.72 -2.43
N VAL A 32 -1.75 1.08 -3.59
CA VAL A 32 -0.84 2.21 -3.74
C VAL A 32 -1.58 3.33 -4.44
N LEU A 33 -1.69 4.49 -3.78
CA LEU A 33 -2.24 5.71 -4.34
C LEU A 33 -1.09 6.71 -4.51
N ALA A 34 -1.02 7.35 -5.66
CA ALA A 34 0.02 8.32 -5.97
C ALA A 34 -0.61 9.59 -6.55
N ASP A 35 -0.23 10.73 -5.98
CA ASP A 35 -0.58 12.05 -6.48
C ASP A 35 0.68 12.93 -6.46
N VAL A 36 0.88 13.72 -7.51
CA VAL A 36 2.09 14.55 -7.67
C VAL A 36 2.23 15.63 -6.61
N ASN A 37 1.11 16.09 -6.04
CA ASN A 37 1.09 17.15 -5.03
C ASN A 37 0.99 16.58 -3.61
N ALA A 38 0.41 15.38 -3.42
CA ALA A 38 0.20 14.76 -2.11
C ALA A 38 1.16 13.60 -1.80
N GLY A 39 1.95 13.13 -2.76
CA GLY A 39 2.89 12.04 -2.59
C GLY A 39 2.25 10.66 -2.74
N ILE A 40 2.78 9.67 -2.01
CA ILE A 40 2.36 8.27 -2.09
C ILE A 40 1.72 7.84 -0.77
N ALA A 41 0.55 7.22 -0.86
CA ALA A 41 -0.11 6.55 0.24
C ALA A 41 -0.19 5.04 -0.02
N VAL A 42 -0.01 4.25 1.04
CA VAL A 42 -0.10 2.78 1.02
C VAL A 42 -1.15 2.34 2.03
N HIS A 43 -2.10 1.52 1.60
CA HIS A 43 -3.22 1.08 2.42
C HIS A 43 -3.50 -0.43 2.23
N PRO A 44 -3.87 -1.19 3.27
CA PRO A 44 -4.32 -2.57 3.10
C PRO A 44 -5.50 -2.66 2.12
N PHE A 45 -5.40 -3.53 1.10
CA PHE A 45 -6.43 -3.58 0.06
C PHE A 45 -7.73 -4.22 0.54
N ASP A 46 -7.65 -5.17 1.48
CA ASP A 46 -8.82 -5.92 1.93
C ASP A 46 -9.92 -5.03 2.54
N GLU A 47 -9.53 -3.97 3.25
CA GLU A 47 -10.47 -2.98 3.81
C GLU A 47 -11.09 -2.09 2.72
N ALA A 48 -10.32 -1.76 1.69
CA ALA A 48 -10.75 -0.89 0.60
C ALA A 48 -11.49 -1.62 -0.52
N ARG A 49 -11.46 -2.96 -0.53
CA ARG A 49 -11.95 -3.79 -1.63
C ARG A 49 -13.40 -3.50 -2.02
N PHE A 50 -14.28 -3.37 -1.03
CA PHE A 50 -15.69 -3.06 -1.27
C PHE A 50 -15.91 -1.72 -1.98
N VAL A 51 -15.14 -0.70 -1.59
CA VAL A 51 -15.22 0.63 -2.21
C VAL A 51 -14.59 0.59 -3.60
N PHE A 52 -13.45 -0.09 -3.73
CA PHE A 52 -12.74 -0.24 -4.99
C PHE A 52 -13.62 -0.95 -6.04
N ASP A 53 -14.23 -2.08 -5.71
CA ASP A 53 -15.10 -2.84 -6.61
C ASP A 53 -16.32 -2.03 -7.08
N LYS A 54 -16.82 -1.11 -6.24
CA LYS A 54 -17.91 -0.20 -6.62
C LYS A 54 -17.48 0.90 -7.58
N ILE A 55 -16.27 1.42 -7.41
CA ILE A 55 -15.73 2.52 -8.24
C ILE A 55 -15.18 1.97 -9.57
N PHE A 56 -14.57 0.78 -9.53
CA PHE A 56 -13.89 0.14 -10.66
C PHE A 56 -14.48 -1.26 -10.94
N PRO A 57 -15.74 -1.37 -11.39
CA PRO A 57 -16.44 -2.65 -11.50
C PRO A 57 -15.85 -3.64 -12.52
N ASN A 58 -14.93 -3.21 -13.40
CA ASN A 58 -14.39 -4.01 -14.50
C ASN A 58 -12.85 -4.18 -14.46
N SER A 59 -12.21 -3.98 -13.31
CA SER A 59 -10.73 -4.02 -13.21
C SER A 59 -10.16 -5.39 -12.84
N GLN A 60 -10.76 -6.49 -13.31
CA GLN A 60 -10.18 -7.84 -13.21
C GLN A 60 -9.50 -8.25 -14.51
#